data_AF-A0A5E5QNH9-F1
#
_entry.id   AF-A0A5E5QNH9-F1
#
_cell.length_a   1.000
_cell.length_b   1.000
_cell.length_c   1.000
_cell.angle_alpha   90.00
_cell.angle_beta   90.00
_cell.angle_gamma   90.00
#
_symmetry.space_group_name_H-M   'P 1'
#
loop_
_entity.id
_entity.type
_entity.pdbx_description
1 polymer ?
#
loop_
_entity_poly.entity_id
_entity_poly.type
_entity_poly.pdbx_seq_one_letter_code
_entity_poly.pdbx_strand_id
1 'polypeptide(L)' 'MLTLHPQYIVDETQAQQAVVIQINEWQEVIKQLEMLDDIEAYDKAKKHKSEAIPFKQ' A
#
# COMPACT_ATOMS: atom_id res chain seq x y z
N MET A 1 6.99 -10.83 4.63
CA MET A 1 7.18 -9.75 5.63
C MET A 1 8.04 -8.70 4.98
N LEU A 2 7.58 -7.45 4.97
CA LEU A 2 8.38 -6.33 4.47
C LEU A 2 9.45 -6.03 5.51
N THR A 3 10.73 -6.12 5.13
CA THR A 3 11.85 -5.75 5.99
C THR A 3 12.22 -4.31 5.66
N LEU A 4 12.11 -3.42 6.65
CA LEU A 4 12.44 -2.00 6.53
C LEU A 4 13.63 -1.67 7.44
N HIS A 5 14.53 -0.81 6.97
CA HIS A 5 15.65 -0.28 7.73
C HIS A 5 15.49 1.24 7.94
N PRO A 6 14.53 1.66 8.78
CA PRO A 6 14.25 3.08 8.99
C PRO A 6 15.37 3.77 9.78
N GLN A 7 15.70 4.98 9.35
CA GLN A 7 16.48 5.95 10.11
C GLN A 7 15.56 7.09 10.52
N TYR A 8 15.60 7.45 11.80
CA TYR A 8 14.72 8.48 12.36
C TYR A 8 15.49 9.79 12.51
N ILE A 9 14.95 10.86 11.96
CA ILE A 9 15.41 12.23 12.21
C ILE A 9 14.57 12.77 13.36
N VAL A 10 15.23 13.13 14.46
CA VAL A 10 14.61 13.64 15.69
C VAL A 10 14.96 15.11 15.89
N ASP A 11 13.99 15.89 16.37
CA ASP A 11 14.18 17.30 16.74
C ASP A 11 14.93 17.43 18.09
N GLU A 12 15.25 18.66 18.52
CA GLU A 12 15.86 18.95 19.82
C GLU A 12 15.02 18.43 21.00
N THR A 13 13.72 18.27 20.79
CA THR A 13 12.76 17.70 21.75
C THR A 13 12.68 16.16 21.73
N GLN A 14 13.53 15.48 20.95
CA GLN A 14 13.50 14.03 20.68
C GLN A 14 12.20 13.52 20.03
N ALA A 15 11.34 14.42 19.53
CA ALA A 15 10.21 14.04 18.71
C ALA A 15 10.70 13.54 17.34
N GLN A 16 10.25 12.34 16.93
CA GLN A 16 10.55 11.78 15.61
C GLN A 16 9.79 12.57 14.54
N GLN A 17 10.52 13.38 13.77
CA GLN A 17 9.93 14.25 12.75
C GLN A 17 9.88 13.60 11.37
N ALA A 18 10.87 12.78 11.04
CA ALA A 18 10.94 12.13 9.75
C ALA A 18 11.54 10.72 9.84
N VAL A 19 11.11 9.86 8.92
CA VAL A 19 11.65 8.52 8.73
C VAL A 19 12.25 8.44 7.34
N VAL A 20 13.52 8.08 7.26
CA VAL A 20 14.24 7.86 6.02
C VAL A 20 14.43 6.36 5.85
N ILE A 21 14.01 5.85 4.70
CA ILE A 21 14.21 4.45 4.28
C ILE A 21 14.89 4.43 2.92
N GLN A 22 15.43 3.27 2.53
CA GLN A 22 15.99 3.12 1.19
C GLN A 22 14.88 3.25 0.13
N ILE A 23 15.23 3.80 -1.03
CA ILE A 23 14.24 4.00 -2.11
C ILE A 23 13.58 2.68 -2.55
N ASN A 24 14.33 1.58 -2.55
CA ASN A 24 13.80 0.26 -2.90
C ASN A 24 12.76 -0.22 -1.87
N GLU A 25 13.01 0.06 -0.59
CA GLU A 25 12.06 -0.26 0.48
C GLU A 25 10.78 0.56 0.35
N TRP A 26 10.91 1.85 0.02
CA TRP A 26 9.76 2.71 -0.27
C TRP A 26 8.94 2.22 -1.46
N GLN A 27 9.59 1.81 -2.55
CA GLN A 27 8.90 1.26 -3.71
C GLN A 27 8.12 -0.01 -3.37
N GLU A 28 8.68 -0.88 -2.53
CA GLU A 28 7.98 -2.08 -2.07
C GLU A 28 6.79 -1.74 -1.14
N VAL A 29 6.91 -0.70 -0.29
CA VAL A 29 5.76 -0.18 0.49
C VAL A 29 4.64 0.26 -0.45
N ILE A 30 4.94 1.11 -1.43
CA ILE A 30 3.95 1.64 -2.38
C ILE A 30 3.26 0.52 -3.14
N LYS A 31 4.03 -0.43 -3.69
CA LYS A 31 3.49 -1.57 -4.43
C LYS A 31 2.49 -2.39 -3.60
N GLN A 32 2.76 -2.58 -2.32
CA GLN A 32 1.87 -3.32 -1.43
C GLN A 32 0.59 -2.52 -1.12
N LEU A 33 0.69 -1.20 -1.00
CA LEU A 33 -0.48 -0.33 -0.83
C LEU A 33 -1.37 -0.35 -2.08
N GLU A 34 -0.79 -0.28 -3.28
CA GLU A 34 -1.54 -0.38 -4.53
C GLU A 34 -2.27 -1.73 -4.65
N MET A 35 -1.61 -2.83 -4.27
CA MET A 35 -2.26 -4.15 -4.23
C MET A 35 -3.43 -4.19 -3.25
N LEU A 36 -3.31 -3.55 -2.09
CA LEU A 36 -4.39 -3.47 -1.10
C LEU A 36 -5.58 -2.65 -1.63
N ASP A 37 -5.30 -1.54 -2.31
CA ASP A 37 -6.34 -0.71 -2.94
C ASP A 37 -7.09 -1.49 -4.03
N ASP A 38 -6.39 -2.28 -4.84
CA ASP A 38 -7.00 -3.15 -5.85
C ASP A 38 -7.93 -4.21 -5.22
N ILE A 39 -7.52 -4.80 -4.09
CA ILE A 39 -8.34 -5.76 -3.34
C ILE A 39 -9.60 -5.07 -2.80
N GLU A 40 -9.46 -3.87 -2.22
CA GLU A 40 -10.60 -3.12 -1.71
C GLU A 40 -11.56 -2.72 -2.84
N ALA A 41 -11.03 -2.32 -3.99
CA ALA A 41 -11.81 -2.00 -5.18
C ALA A 41 -12.59 -3.22 -5.71
N TYR A 42 -11.94 -4.38 -5.76
CA TYR A 42 -12.59 -5.63 -6.14
C TYR A 42 -13.71 -6.01 -5.16
N ASP A 43 -13.46 -5.95 -3.86
CA ASP A 43 -14.47 -6.26 -2.84
C ASP A 43 -15.66 -5.30 -2.90
N LYS A 44 -15.41 -4.01 -3.12
CA LYS A 44 -16.48 -3.01 -3.37
C LYS A 44 -17.28 -3.39 -4.61
N ALA A 45 -16.62 -3.65 -5.74
CA ALA A 45 -17.28 -4.03 -6.98
C ALA A 45 -18.13 -5.30 -6.82
N LYS A 46 -17.60 -6.31 -6.13
CA LYS A 46 -18.28 -7.60 -5.88
C LYS A 46 -19.50 -7.48 -4.97
N LYS A 47 -19.52 -6.51 -4.04
CA LYS A 47 -20.69 -6.24 -3.18
C LYS A 47 -21.89 -5.73 -3.98
N HIS A 48 -21.66 -5.09 -5.12
CA HIS A 48 -22.73 -4.69 -6.02
C HIS A 48 -23.17 -5.90 -6.86
N LYS A 49 -24.49 -6.17 -6.91
CA LYS A 49 -25.04 -7.16 -7.86
C LYS A 49 -24.88 -6.62 -9.26
N SER A 50 -23.84 -7.04 -9.96
CA SER A 50 -23.64 -6.76 -11.38
C SER A 50 -24.31 -7.85 -12.22
N GLU A 51 -24.88 -7.48 -13.37
CA GLU A 51 -25.37 -8.45 -14.34
C GLU A 51 -24.19 -9.27 -14.88
N ALA A 52 -24.34 -10.59 -14.88
CA ALA A 52 -23.34 -11.48 -15.44
C ALA A 52 -23.33 -11.34 -16.97
N ILE A 53 -22.23 -10.79 -17.51
CA ILE A 53 -22.02 -10.73 -18.95
C ILE A 53 -21.43 -12.06 -19.42
N PRO A 54 -22.07 -12.78 -20.37
CA PRO A 54 -21.52 -14.03 -20.88
C PRO A 54 -20.18 -13.79 -21.56
N PHE A 55 -19.16 -14.56 -21.18
CA PHE A 55 -17.87 -14.55 -21.87
C PHE A 55 -18.04 -15.28 -23.21
N LYS A 56 -17.96 -14.56 -24.33
CA LYS A 56 -17.93 -15.15 -25.68
C LYS A 56 -16.48 -15.35 -26.11
N GLN A 57 -16.07 -16.61 -26.27
CA GLN A 57 -14.80 -17.01 -26.90
C GLN A 57 -14.91 -17.04 -28.42
#